data_AF-I0R4N2-F1
#
_entry.id   AF-I0R4N2-F1
#
_cell.length_a   1.000
_cell.length_b   1.000
_cell.length_c   1.000
_cell.angle_alpha   90.00
_cell.angle_beta   90.00
_cell.angle_gamma   90.00
#
_symmetry.space_group_name_H-M   'P 1'
#
loop_
_entity.id
_entity.type
_entity.pdbx_description
1 polymer ?
#
loop_
_entity_poly.entity_id
_entity_poly.type
_entity_poly.pdbx_seq_one_letter_code
_entity_poly.pdbx_strand_id
1 'polypeptide(L)'
;MDGNILVTPEELTRNASEFSASGNSMYQIANEMLQTVQGLSGIWGGDAANTYINNFKRFQGSFDRLKGNIDAHASALTELASMYQQAEQKNVETANDFRDVLE
;
A
#
# COMPACT_ATOMS: atom_id res chain seq x y z
N MET A 1 -4.56 6.74 28.79
CA MET A 1 -4.95 6.45 27.40
C MET A 1 -6.06 5.42 27.48
N ASP A 2 -7.31 5.83 27.37
CA ASP A 2 -8.41 4.89 27.07
C ASP A 2 -8.29 4.52 25.60
N GLY A 3 -7.32 3.66 25.30
CA GLY A 3 -7.05 3.14 23.97
C GLY A 3 -7.76 1.80 23.82
N ASN A 4 -9.07 1.81 23.63
CA ASN A 4 -9.71 0.62 23.07
C ASN A 4 -9.14 0.44 21.67
N ILE A 5 -8.33 -0.60 21.47
CA ILE A 5 -7.86 -1.01 20.15
C ILE A 5 -9.09 -1.50 19.38
N LEU A 6 -9.60 -0.69 18.45
CA LEU A 6 -10.75 -1.02 17.63
C LEU A 6 -10.41 -1.90 16.41
N VAL A 7 -9.11 -2.21 16.20
CA VAL A 7 -8.61 -2.90 15.00
C VAL A 7 -7.53 -3.89 15.38
N THR A 8 -7.67 -5.17 15.02
CA THR A 8 -6.70 -6.20 15.40
C THR A 8 -5.46 -6.21 14.48
N PRO A 9 -4.31 -6.74 14.92
CA PRO A 9 -3.13 -6.93 14.06
C PRO A 9 -3.44 -7.71 12.77
N GLU A 10 -4.35 -8.69 12.85
CA GLU A 10 -4.80 -9.49 11.71
C GLU A 10 -5.59 -8.64 10.71
N GLU A 11 -6.48 -7.77 11.20
CA GLU A 11 -7.24 -6.85 10.34
C GLU A 11 -6.31 -5.84 9.65
N LEU A 12 -5.31 -5.32 10.35
CA LEU A 12 -4.29 -4.43 9.78
C LEU A 12 -3.50 -5.12 8.66
N THR A 13 -3.04 -6.35 8.92
CA THR A 13 -2.27 -7.15 7.95
C THR A 13 -3.12 -7.54 6.74
N ARG A 14 -4.39 -7.87 6.96
CA ARG A 14 -5.36 -8.13 5.87
C ARG A 14 -5.54 -6.89 5.01
N ASN A 15 -5.85 -5.75 5.61
CA ASN A 15 -6.08 -4.50 4.89
C ASN A 15 -4.82 -4.04 4.14
N ALA A 16 -3.62 -4.22 4.71
CA ALA A 16 -2.35 -3.97 4.05
C ALA A 16 -2.20 -4.80 2.77
N SER A 17 -2.52 -6.10 2.85
CA SER A 17 -2.47 -7.03 1.73
C SER A 17 -3.47 -6.65 0.63
N GLU A 18 -4.69 -6.29 1.00
CA GLU A 18 -5.72 -5.82 0.07
C GLU A 18 -5.31 -4.51 -0.64
N PHE A 19 -4.74 -3.55 0.11
CA PHE A 19 -4.20 -2.31 -0.45
C PHE A 19 -3.11 -2.58 -1.48
N SER A 20 -2.14 -3.43 -1.14
CA SER A 20 -1.05 -3.79 -2.03
C SER A 20 -1.56 -4.49 -3.30
N ALA A 21 -2.49 -5.44 -3.16
CA ALA A 21 -3.08 -6.15 -4.30
C ALA A 21 -3.85 -5.21 -5.25
N SER A 22 -4.64 -4.29 -4.70
CA SER A 22 -5.36 -3.28 -5.47
C SER A 22 -4.39 -2.33 -6.19
N GLY A 23 -3.35 -1.86 -5.48
CA GLY A 23 -2.29 -1.02 -6.06
C GLY A 23 -1.54 -1.71 -7.20
N ASN A 24 -1.23 -3.00 -7.06
CA ASN A 24 -0.60 -3.79 -8.12
C ASN A 24 -1.50 -3.90 -9.36
N SER A 25 -2.79 -4.21 -9.16
CA SER A 25 -3.77 -4.32 -10.25
C SER A 25 -3.93 -3.00 -11.00
N MET A 26 -4.07 -1.89 -10.27
CA MET A 26 -4.13 -0.55 -10.85
C MET A 26 -2.86 -0.22 -11.64
N TYR A 27 -1.68 -0.53 -11.09
CA TYR A 27 -0.40 -0.26 -11.75
C TYR A 27 -0.23 -1.08 -13.04
N GLN A 28 -0.68 -2.33 -13.04
CA GLN A 28 -0.68 -3.17 -14.23
C GLN A 28 -1.58 -2.58 -15.33
N ILE A 29 -2.82 -2.20 -15.00
CA ILE A 29 -3.74 -1.57 -15.95
C ILE A 29 -3.11 -0.30 -16.54
N ALA A 30 -2.49 0.54 -15.71
CA ALA A 30 -1.80 1.75 -16.18
C ALA A 30 -0.67 1.43 -17.19
N ASN A 31 0.10 0.38 -16.95
CA ASN A 31 1.15 -0.07 -17.87
C ASN A 31 0.59 -0.61 -19.19
N GLU A 32 -0.49 -1.39 -19.15
CA GLU A 32 -1.17 -1.90 -20.35
C GLU A 32 -1.72 -0.73 -21.21
N MET A 33 -2.28 0.29 -20.56
CA MET A 33 -2.73 1.50 -21.24
C MET A 33 -1.56 2.22 -21.94
N LEU A 34 -0.41 2.35 -21.28
CA LEU A 34 0.78 2.99 -21.86
C LEU A 34 1.32 2.22 -23.06
N GLN A 35 1.39 0.89 -22.96
CA GLN A 35 1.82 0.03 -24.08
C GLN A 35 0.88 0.19 -25.28
N THR A 36 -0.43 0.23 -25.03
CA THR A 36 -1.43 0.47 -26.07
C THR A 36 -1.20 1.81 -26.78
N VAL A 37 -0.99 2.88 -26.02
CA VAL A 37 -0.76 4.23 -26.58
C VAL A 37 0.58 4.32 -27.33
N GLN A 38 1.62 3.65 -26.85
CA GLN A 38 2.89 3.57 -27.57
C GLN A 38 2.73 2.83 -28.90
N GLY A 39 1.92 1.78 -28.96
CA GLY A 39 1.60 1.08 -30.22
C GLY A 39 0.92 1.97 -31.26
N LEU A 40 0.11 2.95 -30.83
CA LEU A 40 -0.54 3.90 -31.74
C LEU A 40 0.45 4.86 -32.42
N SER A 41 1.62 5.11 -31.81
CA SER A 41 2.62 6.03 -32.36
C SER A 41 3.18 5.62 -33.72
N GLY A 42 3.07 4.34 -34.09
CA GLY A 42 3.49 3.83 -35.40
C GLY A 42 2.48 4.08 -36.53
N ILE A 43 1.22 4.41 -36.20
CA ILE A 43 0.12 4.56 -37.18
C ILE A 43 -0.57 5.93 -37.11
N TRP A 44 -0.43 6.65 -35.99
CA TRP A 44 -1.05 7.96 -35.77
C TRP A 44 0.03 9.00 -35.44
N GLY A 45 0.20 9.96 -36.35
CA GLY A 45 1.19 11.04 -36.24
C GLY A 45 0.58 12.44 -36.17
N GLY A 46 1.45 13.45 -36.13
CA GLY A 46 1.09 14.86 -36.05
C GLY A 46 0.93 15.37 -34.61
N ASP A 47 0.64 16.66 -34.48
CA ASP A 47 0.64 17.37 -33.18
C ASP A 47 -0.40 16.83 -32.19
N ALA A 48 -1.54 16.34 -32.70
CA ALA A 48 -2.57 15.72 -31.88
C ALA A 48 -2.07 14.40 -31.25
N ALA A 49 -1.44 13.53 -32.04
CA ALA A 49 -0.87 12.27 -31.57
C ALA A 49 0.25 12.53 -30.54
N ASN A 50 1.14 13.48 -30.83
CA ASN A 50 2.20 13.90 -29.90
C ASN A 50 1.64 14.38 -28.56
N THR A 51 0.60 15.23 -28.60
CA THR A 51 -0.06 15.74 -27.39
C THR A 51 -0.69 14.61 -26.58
N TYR A 52 -1.39 13.69 -27.24
CA TYR A 52 -2.03 12.55 -26.59
C TYR A 52 -1.01 11.61 -25.92
N ILE A 53 0.04 11.21 -26.65
CA ILE A 53 1.13 10.36 -26.13
C ILE A 53 1.82 11.04 -24.94
N ASN A 54 2.09 12.34 -25.01
CA ASN A 54 2.72 13.07 -23.93
C ASN A 54 1.85 13.15 -22.67
N ASN A 55 0.53 13.29 -22.82
CA ASN A 55 -0.40 13.23 -21.68
C ASN A 55 -0.39 11.85 -21.01
N PHE A 56 -0.33 10.77 -21.78
CA PHE A 56 -0.20 9.42 -21.23
C PHE A 56 1.11 9.21 -20.45
N LYS A 57 2.24 9.69 -20.97
CA LYS A 57 3.51 9.67 -20.22
C LYS A 57 3.44 10.44 -18.90
N ARG A 58 2.69 11.54 -18.84
CA ARG A 58 2.45 12.28 -17.58
C ARG A 58 1.59 11.47 -16.59
N PHE A 59 0.62 10.71 -17.10
CA PHE A 59 -0.16 9.80 -16.25
C PHE A 59 0.69 8.69 -15.66
N GLN A 60 1.65 8.13 -16.41
CA GLN A 60 2.60 7.15 -15.89
C GLN A 60 3.26 7.61 -14.59
N GLY A 61 3.88 8.80 -14.58
CA GLY A 61 4.52 9.34 -13.37
C GLY A 61 3.55 9.63 -12.23
N SER A 62 2.25 9.80 -12.52
CA SER A 62 1.22 9.91 -11.47
C SER A 62 0.87 8.53 -10.89
N PHE A 63 0.79 7.49 -11.72
CA PHE A 63 0.57 6.12 -11.25
C PHE A 63 1.77 5.55 -10.49
N ASP A 64 3.00 5.87 -10.90
CA ASP A 64 4.21 5.50 -10.15
C ASP A 64 4.17 6.08 -8.72
N ARG A 65 3.83 7.37 -8.60
CA ARG A 65 3.68 8.03 -7.30
C ARG A 65 2.55 7.42 -6.45
N LEU A 66 1.40 7.16 -7.06
CA LEU A 66 0.28 6.54 -6.37
C LEU A 66 0.62 5.13 -5.89
N LYS A 67 1.33 4.34 -6.70
CA LYS A 67 1.82 3.01 -6.32
C LYS A 67 2.76 3.10 -5.12
N GLY A 68 3.72 4.01 -5.15
CA GLY A 68 4.63 4.25 -4.02
C GLY A 68 3.88 4.61 -2.73
N ASN A 69 2.87 5.46 -2.81
CA ASN A 69 2.05 5.82 -1.65
C ASN A 69 1.24 4.63 -1.11
N ILE A 70 0.66 3.81 -1.99
CA ILE A 70 -0.07 2.59 -1.60
C ILE A 70 0.88 1.62 -0.89
N ASP A 71 2.08 1.42 -1.42
CA ASP A 71 3.08 0.52 -0.81
C ASP A 71 3.56 1.03 0.55
N ALA A 72 3.76 2.35 0.68
CA ALA A 72 4.10 2.97 1.95
C ALA A 72 2.99 2.78 2.99
N HIS A 73 1.72 2.96 2.62
CA HIS A 73 0.59 2.74 3.52
C HIS A 73 0.42 1.26 3.90
N ALA A 74 0.56 0.34 2.95
CA ALA A 74 0.52 -1.09 3.25
C ALA A 74 1.64 -1.47 4.23
N SER A 75 2.87 -0.98 4.00
CA SER A 75 4.00 -1.22 4.89
C SER A 75 3.76 -0.66 6.30
N ALA A 76 3.21 0.55 6.40
CA ALA A 76 2.90 1.17 7.70
C ALA A 76 1.84 0.39 8.48
N LEU A 77 0.83 -0.17 7.81
CA LEU A 77 -0.18 -1.03 8.44
C LEU A 77 0.45 -2.33 8.98
N THR A 78 1.37 -2.95 8.23
CA THR A 78 2.11 -4.14 8.68
C THR A 78 3.01 -3.82 9.87
N GLU A 79 3.70 -2.67 9.85
CA GLU A 79 4.53 -2.23 10.99
C GLU A 79 3.67 -2.00 12.23
N LEU A 80 2.52 -1.33 12.09
CA LEU A 80 1.59 -1.10 13.19
C LEU A 80 1.06 -2.43 13.79
N ALA A 81 0.76 -3.42 12.95
CA ALA A 81 0.37 -4.75 13.40
C ALA A 81 1.45 -5.39 14.26
N SER A 82 2.71 -5.31 13.83
CA SER A 82 3.86 -5.84 14.58
C SER A 82 4.04 -5.12 15.92
N MET A 83 3.92 -3.79 15.92
CA MET A 83 4.02 -3.00 17.15
C MET A 83 2.95 -3.40 18.18
N TYR A 84 1.71 -3.64 17.73
CA TYR A 84 0.65 -4.09 18.62
C TYR A 84 0.93 -5.48 19.21
N GLN A 85 1.39 -6.43 18.39
CA GLN A 85 1.75 -7.76 18.88
C GLN A 85 2.87 -7.73 19.92
N GLN A 86 3.90 -6.90 19.69
CA GLN A 86 5.01 -6.74 20.63
C GLN A 86 4.56 -6.07 21.94
N ALA A 87 3.71 -5.04 21.85
CA ALA A 87 3.17 -4.36 23.02
C ALA A 87 2.33 -5.30 23.89
N GLU A 88 1.49 -6.12 23.27
CA GLU A 88 0.67 -7.10 23.99
C GLU A 88 1.52 -8.18 24.65
N GLN A 89 2.52 -8.73 23.94
CA GLN A 89 3.44 -9.70 24.53
C GLN A 89 4.13 -9.14 25.77
N LYS A 90 4.61 -7.89 25.70
CA LYS A 90 5.26 -7.23 26.84
C LYS A 90 4.31 -7.03 28.02
N ASN A 91 3.03 -6.73 27.76
CA ASN A 91 2.02 -6.60 28.81
C ASN A 91 1.76 -7.95 29.49
N VAL A 92 1.70 -9.05 28.73
CA VAL A 92 1.56 -10.41 29.26
C VAL A 92 2.76 -10.80 30.13
N GLU A 93 3.98 -10.54 29.66
CA GLU A 93 5.21 -10.77 30.43
C GLU A 93 5.18 -10.01 31.77
N THR A 94 4.86 -8.71 31.71
CA THR A 94 4.77 -7.86 32.91
C THR A 94 3.69 -8.33 33.88
N ALA A 95 2.55 -8.82 33.38
CA ALA A 95 1.47 -9.35 34.20
C ALA A 95 1.86 -10.67 34.89
N ASN A 96 2.60 -11.55 34.19
CA ASN A 96 3.12 -12.78 34.78
C ASN A 96 4.16 -12.48 35.86
N ASP A 97 5.09 -11.56 35.60
CA ASP A 97 6.09 -11.12 36.60
C ASP A 97 5.41 -10.58 37.87
N PHE A 98 4.34 -9.79 37.71
CA PHE A 98 3.58 -9.27 38.83
C PHE A 98 2.90 -10.38 39.66
N ARG A 99 2.34 -11.40 39.01
CA ARG A 99 1.74 -12.56 39.69
C ARG A 99 2.80 -13.30 40.51
N ASP A 100 3.97 -13.57 39.92
CA ASP A 100 5.02 -14.37 40.55
C ASP A 100 5.65 -13.67 41.78
N VAL A 101 5.56 -12.34 41.89
CA VAL A 101 5.97 -11.58 43.09
C VAL A 101 4.98 -11.74 44.26
N LEU A 102 3.73 -12.12 43.99
CA LEU A 102 2.68 -12.25 45.00
C LEU A 102 2.57 -13.66 45.60
N GLU A 103 3.19 -14.67 44.97
CA GLU A 103 3.26 -16.07 45.44
C GLU A 103 4.52 -16.33 46.28
#